data_AF-A0A1N7HHA1-F1
#
_entry.id   AF-A0A1N7HHA1-F1
#
_cell.length_a   1.000
_cell.length_b   1.000
_cell.length_c   1.000
_cell.angle_alpha   90.00
_cell.angle_beta   90.00
_cell.angle_gamma   90.00
#
_symmetry.space_group_name_H-M   'P 1'
#
loop_
_entity.id
_entity.type
_entity.pdbx_description
1 polymer ?
#
loop_
_entity_poly.entity_id
_entity_poly.type
_entity_poly.pdbx_seq_one_letter_code
_entity_poly.pdbx_strand_id
1 'polypeptide(L)'
;MFAEIWIAAFTALFVWWFSTGAILIAVRRADRGGPGAHLMNTLLGLPLLVLGLALVSTTSGGGGIAPAYAGFLGALAIWGWIELAFLSGVITGPERRGCPPGLAPGARFMRAWWTVAYHELALLAGLVIVAVLSYGQTTDVALWTYLILFIARISAKLNVFFGVPRINTEFVPSPLVHLTSYFRQRPVTLMFPVSITILSAGTTCFLRVLWAAESDGAIVAATLLVTLSTLALVEHWLMIVPLPDAKLWRWMLPASSGSTSKESKTHGL
;
A
#
# COMPACT_ATOMS: atom_id res chain seq x y z
N MET A 1 -17.43 11.02 -22.02
CA MET A 1 -17.91 10.89 -20.62
C MET A 1 -18.01 9.45 -20.09
N PHE A 2 -19.06 8.66 -20.34
CA PHE A 2 -19.21 7.33 -19.69
C PHE A 2 -18.09 6.34 -20.02
N ALA A 3 -17.66 6.26 -21.28
CA ALA A 3 -16.56 5.38 -21.68
C ALA A 3 -15.26 5.72 -20.93
N GLU A 4 -14.90 7.01 -20.87
CA GLU A 4 -13.71 7.48 -20.14
C GLU A 4 -13.74 7.14 -18.66
N ILE A 5 -14.90 7.26 -18.01
CA ILE A 5 -15.08 6.89 -16.59
C ILE A 5 -14.81 5.39 -16.40
N TRP A 6 -15.43 4.53 -17.22
CA TRP A 6 -15.23 3.09 -17.10
C TRP A 6 -13.78 2.69 -17.38
N ILE A 7 -13.17 3.22 -18.45
CA ILE A 7 -11.79 2.92 -18.81
C ILE A 7 -10.84 3.36 -17.69
N ALA A 8 -11.00 4.57 -17.16
CA ALA A 8 -10.17 5.08 -16.08
C ALA A 8 -10.33 4.26 -14.79
N ALA A 9 -11.57 3.93 -14.41
CA ALA A 9 -11.84 3.11 -13.22
C ALA A 9 -11.26 1.69 -13.35
N PHE A 10 -11.46 1.03 -14.49
CA PHE A 10 -10.86 -0.28 -14.75
C PHE A 10 -9.35 -0.22 -14.78
N THR A 11 -8.76 0.83 -15.36
CA THR A 11 -7.31 1.03 -15.38
C THR A 11 -6.76 1.19 -13.96
N ALA A 12 -7.37 2.04 -13.13
CA ALA A 12 -6.96 2.21 -11.74
C ALA A 12 -7.06 0.89 -10.95
N LEU A 13 -8.18 0.18 -11.08
CA LEU A 13 -8.39 -1.12 -10.44
C LEU A 13 -7.35 -2.15 -10.88
N PHE A 14 -7.15 -2.29 -12.19
CA PHE A 14 -6.22 -3.25 -12.77
C PHE A 14 -4.78 -2.95 -12.36
N VAL A 15 -4.34 -1.69 -12.47
CA VAL A 15 -2.98 -1.30 -12.12
C VAL A 15 -2.75 -1.47 -10.62
N TRP A 16 -3.68 -1.06 -9.76
CA TRP A 16 -3.58 -1.27 -8.31
C TRP A 16 -3.49 -2.76 -7.95
N TRP A 17 -4.36 -3.58 -8.52
CA TRP A 17 -4.37 -5.03 -8.27
C TRP A 17 -3.08 -5.70 -8.76
N PHE A 18 -2.70 -5.42 -10.00
CA PHE A 18 -1.54 -6.03 -10.64
C PHE A 18 -0.23 -5.59 -10.00
N SER A 19 -0.08 -4.30 -9.67
CA SER A 19 1.11 -3.78 -8.98
C SER A 19 1.30 -4.42 -7.61
N THR A 20 0.23 -4.51 -6.82
CA THR A 20 0.25 -5.18 -5.51
C THR A 20 0.68 -6.65 -5.65
N GLY A 21 0.09 -7.37 -6.60
CA GLY A 21 0.46 -8.76 -6.89
C GLY A 21 1.91 -8.91 -7.37
N ALA A 22 2.36 -8.06 -8.29
CA ALA A 22 3.71 -8.08 -8.85
C ALA A 22 4.77 -7.85 -7.77
N ILE A 23 4.56 -6.88 -6.87
CA ILE A 23 5.45 -6.61 -5.73
C ILE A 23 5.54 -7.85 -4.83
N LEU A 24 4.39 -8.46 -4.48
CA LEU A 24 4.38 -9.66 -3.63
C LEU A 24 5.09 -10.85 -4.28
N ILE A 25 4.89 -11.07 -5.59
CA ILE A 25 5.57 -12.13 -6.35
C ILE A 25 7.08 -11.88 -6.37
N ALA A 26 7.51 -10.65 -6.63
CA ALA A 26 8.92 -10.27 -6.67
C ALA A 26 9.61 -10.53 -5.32
N VAL A 27 8.98 -10.11 -4.22
CA VAL A 27 9.51 -10.33 -2.87
C VAL A 27 9.54 -11.81 -2.50
N ARG A 28 8.50 -12.58 -2.83
CA ARG A 28 8.46 -14.03 -2.57
C ARG A 28 9.48 -14.81 -3.38
N ARG A 29 9.77 -14.35 -4.60
CA ARG A 29 10.85 -14.92 -5.41
C ARG A 29 12.20 -14.64 -4.76
N ALA A 30 12.38 -13.47 -4.15
CA ALA A 30 13.57 -13.13 -3.38
C ALA A 30 13.69 -13.96 -2.08
N ASP A 31 12.57 -14.27 -1.39
CA ASP A 31 12.57 -15.15 -0.20
C ASP A 31 13.10 -16.56 -0.50
N ARG A 32 12.95 -17.05 -1.75
CA ARG A 32 13.47 -18.35 -2.20
C ARG A 32 14.90 -18.28 -2.74
N GLY A 33 15.47 -17.08 -2.84
CA GLY A 33 16.80 -16.84 -3.37
C GLY A 33 17.91 -16.98 -2.32
N GLY A 34 19.16 -16.85 -2.75
CA GLY A 34 20.32 -16.82 -1.87
C GLY A 34 20.52 -15.48 -1.14
N PRO A 35 21.57 -15.37 -0.31
CA PRO A 35 21.93 -14.13 0.38
C PRO A 35 22.08 -12.96 -0.63
N GLY A 36 21.30 -11.89 -0.44
CA GLY A 36 21.32 -10.71 -1.31
C GLY A 36 20.24 -10.68 -2.40
N ALA A 37 19.41 -11.72 -2.56
CA ALA A 37 18.31 -11.73 -3.53
C ALA A 37 17.31 -10.57 -3.32
N HIS A 38 17.06 -10.19 -2.06
CA HIS A 38 16.22 -9.05 -1.71
C HIS A 38 16.80 -7.69 -2.13
N LEU A 39 18.13 -7.53 -2.02
CA LEU A 39 18.81 -6.33 -2.48
C LEU A 39 18.77 -6.25 -4.01
N MET A 40 19.08 -7.37 -4.68
CA MET A 40 19.02 -7.45 -6.14
C MET A 40 17.62 -7.13 -6.67
N ASN A 41 16.57 -7.64 -6.01
CA ASN A 41 15.18 -7.36 -6.38
C ASN A 41 14.85 -5.86 -6.29
N THR A 42 15.31 -5.19 -5.23
CA THR A 42 15.15 -3.73 -5.07
C THR A 42 15.92 -2.95 -6.15
N LEU A 43 17.16 -3.38 -6.47
CA LEU A 43 17.99 -2.76 -7.51
C LEU A 43 17.39 -2.95 -8.91
N LEU A 44 16.90 -4.15 -9.23
CA LEU A 44 16.20 -4.43 -10.49
C LEU A 44 14.89 -3.65 -10.62
N GLY A 45 14.31 -3.19 -9.51
CA GLY A 45 13.18 -2.29 -9.49
C GLY A 45 13.53 -0.83 -9.81
N LEU A 46 14.80 -0.40 -9.75
CA LEU A 46 15.18 1.00 -9.96
C LEU A 46 14.67 1.62 -11.29
N PRO A 47 14.65 0.91 -12.43
CA PRO A 47 14.07 1.44 -13.65
C PRO A 47 12.61 1.87 -13.50
N LEU A 48 11.83 1.22 -12.62
CA LEU A 48 10.45 1.62 -12.32
C LEU A 48 10.39 2.98 -11.64
N LEU A 49 11.30 3.24 -10.69
CA LEU A 49 11.41 4.53 -10.02
C LEU A 49 11.78 5.64 -11.02
N VAL A 50 12.80 5.39 -11.86
CA VAL A 50 13.25 6.36 -12.87
C VAL A 50 12.15 6.66 -13.86
N LEU A 51 11.45 5.63 -14.34
CA LEU A 51 10.29 5.80 -15.22
C LEU A 51 9.17 6.59 -14.53
N GLY A 52 8.91 6.32 -13.25
CA GLY A 52 7.92 7.06 -12.47
C GLY A 52 8.24 8.55 -12.37
N LEU A 53 9.50 8.89 -12.07
CA LEU A 53 9.97 10.28 -12.04
C LEU A 53 9.86 10.95 -13.41
N ALA A 54 10.25 10.25 -14.48
CA ALA A 54 10.12 10.74 -15.84
C ALA A 54 8.65 11.04 -16.18
N LEU A 55 7.73 10.11 -15.90
CA LEU A 55 6.30 10.30 -16.16
C LEU A 55 5.73 11.51 -15.43
N VAL A 56 6.02 11.66 -14.12
CA VAL A 56 5.57 12.82 -13.34
C VAL A 56 6.19 14.12 -13.88
N SER A 57 7.44 14.12 -14.34
CA SER A 57 8.05 15.32 -14.92
C SER A 57 7.43 15.74 -16.25
N THR A 58 6.86 14.79 -17.01
CA THR A 58 6.24 15.05 -18.32
C THR A 58 4.78 15.49 -18.26
N THR A 59 4.16 15.53 -17.08
CA THR A 59 2.74 15.95 -16.94
C THR A 59 2.52 17.44 -17.14
N SER A 60 3.49 18.18 -17.66
CA SER A 60 3.47 19.62 -17.76
C SER A 60 2.62 20.16 -18.91
N GLY A 61 1.60 20.95 -18.57
CA GLY A 61 1.02 21.94 -19.48
C GLY A 61 -0.24 21.57 -20.26
N GLY A 62 -0.93 20.47 -19.95
CA GLY A 62 -2.20 20.15 -20.61
C GLY A 62 -3.20 19.43 -19.72
N GLY A 63 -4.41 19.97 -19.58
CA GLY A 63 -5.57 19.32 -18.95
C GLY A 63 -6.15 18.17 -19.79
N GLY A 64 -5.28 17.32 -20.33
CA GLY A 64 -5.61 16.23 -21.24
C GLY A 64 -5.59 14.86 -20.56
N ILE A 65 -6.05 13.85 -21.30
CA ILE A 65 -6.15 12.47 -20.83
C ILE A 65 -4.77 11.85 -20.57
N ALA A 66 -3.79 12.08 -21.45
CA ALA A 66 -2.46 11.48 -21.33
C ALA A 66 -1.69 11.96 -20.08
N PRO A 67 -1.63 13.27 -19.74
CA PRO A 67 -1.04 13.75 -18.49
C PRO A 67 -1.71 13.18 -17.23
N ALA A 68 -3.03 12.94 -17.26
CA ALA A 68 -3.74 12.33 -16.13
C ALA A 68 -3.25 10.89 -15.86
N TYR A 69 -3.16 10.06 -16.90
CA TYR A 69 -2.62 8.70 -16.77
C TYR A 69 -1.13 8.70 -16.43
N ALA A 70 -0.33 9.55 -17.06
CA ALA A 70 1.11 9.64 -16.78
C ALA A 70 1.37 10.03 -15.32
N GLY A 71 0.64 11.00 -14.78
CA GLY A 71 0.77 11.41 -13.38
C GLY A 71 0.35 10.30 -12.41
N PHE A 72 -0.77 9.62 -12.69
CA PHE A 72 -1.25 8.50 -11.87
C PHE A 72 -0.27 7.31 -11.87
N LEU A 73 0.14 6.85 -13.05
CA LEU A 73 1.08 5.74 -13.20
C LEU A 73 2.47 6.10 -12.64
N GLY A 74 2.91 7.34 -12.84
CA GLY A 74 4.19 7.83 -12.34
C GLY A 74 4.23 7.83 -10.81
N ALA A 75 3.19 8.36 -10.16
CA ALA A 75 3.06 8.32 -8.70
C ALA A 75 3.02 6.89 -8.16
N LEU A 76 2.28 5.98 -8.80
CA LEU A 76 2.24 4.57 -8.42
C LEU A 76 3.58 3.85 -8.62
N ALA A 77 4.34 4.19 -9.66
CA ALA A 77 5.65 3.61 -9.91
C ALA A 77 6.68 4.03 -8.84
N ILE A 78 6.70 5.32 -8.47
CA ILE A 78 7.55 5.84 -7.38
C ILE A 78 7.17 5.16 -6.06
N TRP A 79 5.87 5.17 -5.73
CA TRP A 79 5.34 4.52 -4.53
C TRP A 79 5.68 3.02 -4.49
N GLY A 80 5.39 2.31 -5.58
CA GLY A 80 5.56 0.87 -5.70
C GLY A 80 7.01 0.43 -5.55
N TRP A 81 7.97 1.23 -6.02
CA TRP A 81 9.38 0.94 -5.78
C TRP A 81 9.80 1.12 -4.32
N ILE A 82 9.33 2.17 -3.64
CA ILE A 82 9.60 2.38 -2.21
C ILE A 82 9.00 1.23 -1.38
N GLU A 83 7.80 0.78 -1.76
CA GLU A 83 7.14 -0.37 -1.16
C GLU A 83 7.90 -1.68 -1.38
N LEU A 84 8.38 -1.92 -2.60
CA LEU A 84 9.23 -3.07 -2.92
C LEU A 84 10.50 -3.09 -2.07
N ALA A 85 11.14 -1.93 -1.90
CA ALA A 85 12.36 -1.77 -1.10
C ALA A 85 12.10 -2.04 0.39
N PHE A 86 10.94 -1.62 0.91
CA PHE A 86 10.50 -1.91 2.28
C PHE A 86 10.20 -3.40 2.49
N LEU A 87 9.39 -4.00 1.61
CA LEU A 87 9.01 -5.41 1.70
C LEU A 87 10.21 -6.35 1.50
N SER A 88 11.22 -5.91 0.74
CA SER A 88 12.49 -6.63 0.60
C SER A 88 13.41 -6.47 1.83
N GLY A 89 13.04 -5.69 2.84
CA GLY A 89 13.86 -5.50 4.04
C GLY A 89 15.06 -4.57 3.85
N VAL A 90 15.18 -3.88 2.70
CA VAL A 90 16.31 -2.99 2.39
C VAL A 90 16.14 -1.65 3.11
N ILE A 91 14.94 -1.08 3.04
CA ILE A 91 14.58 0.18 3.71
C ILE A 91 13.67 -0.13 4.89
N THR A 92 14.20 -0.77 5.93
CA THR A 92 13.51 -0.97 7.22
C THR A 92 14.15 -0.08 8.29
N GLY A 93 13.44 0.20 9.37
CA GLY A 93 13.98 1.03 10.44
C GLY A 93 15.16 0.41 11.20
N PRO A 94 15.81 1.19 12.09
CA PRO A 94 16.97 0.76 12.86
C PRO A 94 16.69 -0.38 13.83
N GLU A 95 15.45 -0.55 14.30
CA GLU A 95 15.07 -1.68 15.14
C GLU A 95 14.67 -2.88 14.28
N ARG A 96 15.38 -4.00 14.46
CA ARG A 96 15.14 -5.26 13.73
C ARG A 96 14.80 -6.43 14.67
N ARG A 97 14.80 -6.20 15.98
CA ARG A 97 14.47 -7.21 17.00
C ARG A 97 12.96 -7.26 17.21
N GLY A 98 12.48 -8.41 17.68
CA GLY A 98 11.09 -8.55 18.11
C GLY A 98 10.77 -7.72 19.36
N CYS A 99 9.49 -7.42 19.57
CA CYS A 99 9.03 -6.67 20.73
C CYS A 99 9.29 -7.45 22.04
N PRO A 100 10.02 -6.89 23.02
CA PRO A 100 10.14 -7.50 24.34
C PRO A 100 8.77 -7.58 25.05
N PRO A 101 8.57 -8.60 25.90
CA PRO A 101 7.38 -8.69 26.73
C PRO A 101 7.35 -7.58 27.79
N GLY A 102 6.15 -7.14 28.17
CA GLY A 102 5.96 -6.23 29.32
C GLY A 102 6.25 -4.75 29.06
N LEU A 103 6.52 -4.32 27.81
CA LEU A 103 6.71 -2.91 27.51
C LEU A 103 5.43 -2.07 27.73
N ALA A 104 5.61 -0.90 28.35
CA ALA A 104 4.57 0.11 28.45
C ALA A 104 4.06 0.49 27.04
N PRO A 105 2.76 0.83 26.87
CA PRO A 105 2.17 1.10 25.55
C PRO A 105 2.90 2.17 24.73
N GLY A 106 3.38 3.25 25.36
CA GLY A 106 4.12 4.33 24.69
C GLY A 106 5.52 3.91 24.24
N ALA A 107 6.27 3.20 25.08
CA ALA A 107 7.58 2.66 24.72
C ALA A 107 7.48 1.64 23.58
N ARG A 108 6.40 0.83 23.57
CA ARG A 108 6.11 -0.08 22.45
C ARG A 108 5.80 0.67 21.16
N PHE A 109 5.02 1.76 21.22
CA PHE A 109 4.71 2.59 20.04
C PHE A 109 5.99 3.19 19.45
N MET A 110 6.82 3.81 20.29
CA MET A 110 8.08 4.39 19.84
C MET A 110 8.98 3.32 19.19
N ARG A 111 9.04 2.13 19.77
CA ARG A 111 9.82 1.03 19.20
C ARG A 111 9.24 0.49 17.89
N ALA A 112 7.92 0.39 17.77
CA ALA A 112 7.25 0.05 16.51
C ALA A 112 7.46 1.12 15.44
N TRP A 113 7.56 2.40 15.82
CA TRP A 113 7.97 3.46 14.90
C TRP A 113 9.41 3.25 14.41
N TRP A 114 10.33 2.93 15.33
CA TRP A 114 11.73 2.65 14.99
C TRP A 114 11.92 1.43 14.08
N THR A 115 10.97 0.50 13.96
CA THR A 115 11.10 -0.61 13.00
C THR A 115 10.72 -0.21 11.58
N VAL A 116 9.97 0.88 11.39
CA VAL A 116 9.50 1.35 10.07
C VAL A 116 10.01 2.75 9.69
N ALA A 117 10.73 3.44 10.58
CA ALA A 117 11.10 4.85 10.43
C ALA A 117 11.75 5.21 9.08
N TYR A 118 12.71 4.42 8.59
CA TYR A 118 13.36 4.69 7.31
C TYR A 118 12.41 4.56 6.11
N HIS A 119 11.44 3.66 6.19
CA HIS A 119 10.40 3.53 5.18
C HIS A 119 9.44 4.73 5.20
N GLU A 120 9.05 5.21 6.38
CA GLU A 120 8.22 6.44 6.47
C GLU A 120 8.96 7.66 5.93
N LEU A 121 10.26 7.79 6.23
CA LEU A 121 11.09 8.86 5.68
C LEU A 121 11.23 8.75 4.15
N ALA A 122 11.37 7.54 3.60
CA ALA A 122 11.41 7.32 2.17
C ALA A 122 10.07 7.69 1.49
N LEU A 123 8.94 7.30 2.09
CA LEU A 123 7.61 7.68 1.61
C LEU A 123 7.42 9.21 1.65
N LEU A 124 7.85 9.86 2.72
CA LEU A 124 7.80 11.32 2.85
C LEU A 124 8.71 12.02 1.82
N ALA A 125 9.92 11.51 1.61
CA ALA A 125 10.82 12.03 0.59
C ALA A 125 10.20 11.91 -0.82
N GLY A 126 9.58 10.76 -1.12
CA GLY A 126 8.84 10.57 -2.37
C GLY A 126 7.68 11.57 -2.52
N LEU A 127 6.93 11.84 -1.45
CA LEU A 127 5.86 12.85 -1.45
C LEU A 127 6.43 14.24 -1.78
N VAL A 128 7.52 14.64 -1.13
CA VAL A 128 8.19 15.93 -1.38
C VAL A 128 8.66 16.03 -2.83
N ILE A 129 9.29 14.97 -3.36
CA ILE A 129 9.74 14.93 -4.76
C ILE A 129 8.56 15.10 -5.71
N VAL A 130 7.49 14.33 -5.53
CA VAL A 130 6.28 14.44 -6.36
C VAL A 130 5.65 15.82 -6.25
N ALA A 131 5.59 16.41 -5.05
CA ALA A 131 5.07 17.76 -4.84
C ALA A 131 5.91 18.83 -5.57
N VAL A 132 7.23 18.73 -5.52
CA VAL A 132 8.13 19.65 -6.24
C VAL A 132 7.97 19.49 -7.75
N LEU A 133 7.90 18.26 -8.27
CA LEU A 133 7.72 18.01 -9.70
C LEU A 133 6.33 18.42 -10.21
N SER A 134 5.31 18.34 -9.34
CA SER A 134 3.94 18.75 -9.66
C SER A 134 3.71 20.25 -9.47
N TYR A 135 4.66 20.98 -8.87
CA TYR A 135 4.52 22.41 -8.61
C TYR A 135 4.41 23.20 -9.92
N GLY A 136 3.37 24.04 -10.03
CA GLY A 136 3.11 24.84 -11.22
C GLY A 136 2.48 24.09 -12.40
N GLN A 137 2.11 22.81 -12.22
CA GLN A 137 1.40 22.05 -13.24
C GLN A 137 -0.11 22.30 -13.16
N THR A 138 -0.79 22.20 -14.31
CA THR A 138 -2.26 22.35 -14.40
C THR A 138 -3.03 21.14 -13.88
N THR A 139 -2.36 20.02 -13.62
CA THR A 139 -3.00 18.74 -13.29
C THR A 139 -2.25 18.05 -12.15
N ASP A 140 -2.82 18.17 -10.94
CA ASP A 140 -2.22 17.67 -9.69
C ASP A 140 -2.44 16.16 -9.45
N VAL A 141 -2.74 15.38 -10.48
CA VAL A 141 -3.12 13.96 -10.33
C VAL A 141 -2.01 13.15 -9.66
N ALA A 142 -0.75 13.37 -10.02
CA ALA A 142 0.39 12.69 -9.42
C ALA A 142 0.46 12.95 -7.90
N LEU A 143 0.35 14.23 -7.51
CA LEU A 143 0.38 14.65 -6.11
C LEU A 143 -0.79 14.04 -5.31
N TRP A 144 -2.02 14.16 -5.81
CA TRP A 144 -3.19 13.62 -5.11
C TRP A 144 -3.16 12.10 -5.04
N THR A 145 -2.72 11.42 -6.10
CA THR A 145 -2.52 9.96 -6.11
C THR A 145 -1.56 9.53 -5.01
N TYR A 146 -0.40 10.18 -4.94
CA TYR A 146 0.61 9.87 -3.92
C TYR A 146 0.10 10.19 -2.50
N LEU A 147 -0.61 11.32 -2.35
CA LEU A 147 -1.15 11.73 -1.05
C LEU A 147 -2.23 10.78 -0.52
N ILE A 148 -3.13 10.30 -1.40
CA ILE A 148 -4.12 9.26 -1.05
C ILE A 148 -3.40 8.02 -0.52
N LEU A 149 -2.40 7.52 -1.25
CA LEU A 149 -1.62 6.36 -0.84
C LEU A 149 -0.92 6.60 0.50
N PHE A 150 -0.30 7.76 0.68
CA PHE A 150 0.41 8.14 1.90
C PHE A 150 -0.51 8.15 3.13
N ILE A 151 -1.66 8.82 3.03
CA ILE A 151 -2.63 8.90 4.12
C ILE A 151 -3.23 7.51 4.42
N ALA A 152 -3.64 6.78 3.38
CA ALA A 152 -4.17 5.43 3.53
C ALA A 152 -3.15 4.49 4.20
N ARG A 153 -1.87 4.61 3.85
CA ARG A 153 -0.79 3.81 4.42
C ARG A 153 -0.55 4.10 5.90
N ILE A 154 -0.48 5.37 6.28
CA ILE A 154 -0.33 5.77 7.68
C ILE A 154 -1.55 5.30 8.49
N SER A 155 -2.74 5.53 7.96
CA SER A 155 -3.99 5.11 8.59
C SER A 155 -4.04 3.59 8.82
N ALA A 156 -3.70 2.80 7.80
CA ALA A 156 -3.63 1.34 7.89
C ALA A 156 -2.64 0.88 8.99
N LYS A 157 -1.43 1.44 9.01
CA LYS A 157 -0.40 1.11 10.02
C LYS A 157 -0.87 1.45 11.44
N LEU A 158 -1.50 2.61 11.63
CA LEU A 158 -2.06 3.01 12.92
C LEU A 158 -3.19 2.08 13.35
N ASN A 159 -4.11 1.73 12.45
CA ASN A 159 -5.19 0.79 12.75
C ASN A 159 -4.64 -0.58 13.17
N VAL A 160 -3.65 -1.12 12.45
CA VAL A 160 -2.99 -2.38 12.82
C VAL A 160 -2.26 -2.29 14.16
N PHE A 161 -1.62 -1.15 14.47
CA PHE A 161 -0.91 -0.94 15.74
C PHE A 161 -1.86 -0.84 16.94
N PHE A 162 -2.92 -0.03 16.84
CA PHE A 162 -3.90 0.15 17.93
C PHE A 162 -4.75 -1.11 18.15
N GLY A 163 -5.07 -1.78 17.05
CA GLY A 163 -5.66 -3.10 17.02
C GLY A 163 -6.82 -3.18 16.03
N VAL A 164 -6.75 -4.20 15.19
CA VAL A 164 -7.84 -4.63 14.30
C VAL A 164 -8.15 -6.10 14.55
N PRO A 165 -9.41 -6.54 14.34
CA PRO A 165 -9.80 -7.93 14.55
C PRO A 165 -9.02 -8.93 13.69
N ARG A 166 -8.60 -8.51 12.50
CA ARG A 166 -7.90 -9.37 11.53
C ARG A 166 -6.60 -8.75 11.06
N ILE A 167 -5.51 -9.50 11.23
CA ILE A 167 -4.19 -9.13 10.69
C ILE A 167 -3.77 -10.28 9.79
N ASN A 168 -3.62 -9.99 8.48
CA ASN A 168 -3.20 -11.00 7.52
C ASN A 168 -1.67 -11.17 7.57
N THR A 169 -1.18 -11.83 8.61
CA THR A 169 0.25 -12.12 8.80
C THR A 169 0.84 -12.98 7.68
N GLU A 170 0.01 -13.70 6.92
CA GLU A 170 0.40 -14.54 5.78
C GLU A 170 0.96 -13.76 4.57
N PHE A 171 0.72 -12.45 4.50
CA PHE A 171 1.29 -11.59 3.46
C PHE A 171 2.62 -10.95 3.86
N VAL A 172 3.06 -11.11 5.12
CA VAL A 172 4.27 -10.48 5.63
C VAL A 172 5.49 -11.29 5.15
N PRO A 173 6.40 -10.68 4.35
CA PRO A 173 7.63 -11.34 3.88
C PRO A 173 8.57 -11.71 5.02
N SER A 174 9.46 -12.69 4.77
CA SER A 174 10.43 -13.17 5.77
C SER A 174 11.26 -12.05 6.43
N PRO A 175 11.75 -11.02 5.71
CA PRO A 175 12.47 -9.90 6.32
C PRO A 175 11.67 -9.10 7.36
N LEU A 176 10.34 -9.08 7.23
CA LEU A 176 9.44 -8.27 8.04
C LEU A 176 8.72 -9.06 9.14
N VAL A 177 9.02 -10.34 9.31
CA VAL A 177 8.38 -11.20 10.33
C VAL A 177 8.53 -10.62 11.75
N HIS A 178 9.64 -9.92 12.05
CA HIS A 178 9.83 -9.27 13.34
C HIS A 178 8.74 -8.21 13.66
N LEU A 179 8.14 -7.58 12.64
CA LEU A 179 7.07 -6.61 12.81
C LEU A 179 5.78 -7.22 13.36
N THR A 180 5.51 -8.49 13.08
CA THR A 180 4.28 -9.14 13.55
C THR A 180 4.21 -9.20 15.07
N SER A 181 5.35 -9.22 15.76
CA SER A 181 5.45 -9.18 17.22
C SER A 181 4.96 -7.85 17.84
N TYR A 182 4.89 -6.77 17.05
CA TYR A 182 4.37 -5.47 17.48
C TYR A 182 2.88 -5.32 17.21
N PHE A 183 2.31 -6.16 16.35
CA PHE A 183 0.89 -6.09 15.99
C PHE A 183 0.01 -6.67 17.10
N ARG A 184 -1.19 -6.10 17.25
CA ARG A 184 -2.17 -6.54 18.25
C ARG A 184 -3.48 -6.90 17.58
N GLN A 185 -3.86 -8.17 17.67
CA GLN A 185 -5.24 -8.58 17.37
C GLN A 185 -6.12 -8.16 18.56
N ARG A 186 -6.95 -7.14 18.36
CA ARG A 186 -7.88 -6.62 19.37
C ARG A 186 -9.17 -6.15 18.71
N PRO A 187 -10.27 -6.02 19.48
CA PRO A 187 -11.49 -5.36 19.00
C PRO A 187 -11.19 -3.96 18.48
N VAL A 188 -12.05 -3.52 17.57
CA VAL A 188 -11.96 -2.24 16.86
C VAL A 188 -11.76 -1.10 17.85
N THR A 189 -10.71 -0.30 17.62
CA THR A 189 -10.43 0.91 18.41
C THR A 189 -11.01 2.15 17.73
N LEU A 190 -11.13 3.27 18.46
CA LEU A 190 -11.63 4.55 17.91
C LEU A 190 -10.83 5.07 16.71
N MET A 191 -9.62 4.57 16.48
CA MET A 191 -8.83 4.92 15.29
C MET A 191 -9.52 4.50 13.98
N PHE A 192 -10.27 3.39 14.01
CA PHE A 192 -10.97 2.90 12.82
C PHE A 192 -12.07 3.84 12.31
N PRO A 193 -13.10 4.22 13.13
CA PRO A 193 -14.13 5.13 12.64
C PRO A 193 -13.57 6.49 12.21
N VAL A 194 -12.50 6.98 12.85
CA VAL A 194 -11.79 8.19 12.41
C VAL A 194 -11.19 8.00 11.02
N SER A 195 -10.48 6.89 10.80
CA SER A 195 -9.87 6.54 9.52
C SER A 195 -10.90 6.43 8.39
N ILE A 196 -12.00 5.71 8.64
CA ILE A 196 -13.10 5.57 7.67
C ILE A 196 -13.75 6.90 7.36
N THR A 197 -13.95 7.75 8.37
CA THR A 197 -14.55 9.08 8.16
C THR A 197 -13.68 9.94 7.28
N ILE A 198 -12.36 9.98 7.53
CA ILE A 198 -11.39 10.75 6.73
C ILE A 198 -11.35 10.22 5.28
N LEU A 199 -11.26 8.90 5.09
CA LEU A 199 -11.21 8.30 3.75
C LEU A 199 -12.53 8.49 2.99
N SER A 200 -13.68 8.38 3.66
CA SER A 200 -15.00 8.62 3.07
C SER A 200 -15.18 10.08 2.68
N ALA A 201 -14.73 11.01 3.52
CA ALA A 201 -14.74 12.44 3.23
C ALA A 201 -13.83 12.77 2.04
N GLY A 202 -12.62 12.20 1.98
CA GLY A 202 -11.70 12.33 0.85
C GLY A 202 -12.31 11.80 -0.45
N THR A 203 -12.88 10.59 -0.41
CA THR A 203 -13.57 10.00 -1.58
C THR A 203 -14.72 10.88 -2.06
N THR A 204 -15.52 11.41 -1.13
CA THR A 204 -16.63 12.33 -1.45
C THR A 204 -16.12 13.63 -2.07
N CYS A 205 -14.97 14.15 -1.61
CA CYS A 205 -14.33 15.32 -2.20
C CYS A 205 -13.98 15.06 -3.68
N PHE A 206 -13.31 13.96 -3.98
CA PHE A 206 -12.97 13.60 -5.37
C PHE A 206 -14.20 13.31 -6.22
N LEU A 207 -15.27 12.75 -5.64
CA LEU A 207 -16.54 12.58 -6.33
C LEU A 207 -17.15 13.92 -6.73
N ARG A 208 -17.09 14.94 -5.85
CA ARG A 208 -17.53 16.30 -6.21
C ARG A 208 -16.69 16.90 -7.33
N VAL A 209 -15.37 16.68 -7.30
CA VAL A 209 -14.47 17.10 -8.40
C VAL A 209 -14.86 16.41 -9.71
N LEU A 210 -15.17 15.12 -9.68
CA LEU A 210 -15.65 14.37 -10.84
C LEU A 210 -16.99 14.91 -11.36
N TRP A 211 -17.94 15.25 -10.47
CA TRP A 211 -19.22 15.83 -10.85
C TRP A 211 -19.10 17.20 -11.50
N ALA A 212 -18.10 17.99 -11.11
CA ALA A 212 -17.83 19.31 -11.67
C ALA A 212 -16.90 19.27 -12.90
N ALA A 213 -16.40 18.09 -13.30
CA ALA A 213 -15.44 17.96 -14.39
C ALA A 213 -16.14 18.07 -15.75
N GLU A 214 -15.73 19.07 -16.54
CA GLU A 214 -16.32 19.34 -17.87
C GLU A 214 -15.46 18.81 -19.02
N SER A 215 -14.14 18.72 -18.84
CA SER A 215 -13.22 18.19 -19.86
C SER A 215 -12.97 16.70 -19.68
N ASP A 216 -12.75 15.97 -20.78
CA ASP A 216 -12.46 14.52 -20.71
C ASP A 216 -11.19 14.23 -19.89
N GLY A 217 -10.17 15.10 -19.97
CA GLY A 217 -8.97 14.97 -19.13
C GLY A 217 -9.25 15.12 -17.64
N ALA A 218 -10.10 16.08 -17.24
CA ALA A 218 -10.52 16.26 -15.86
C ALA A 218 -11.39 15.10 -15.36
N ILE A 219 -12.28 14.56 -16.22
CA ILE A 219 -13.10 13.39 -15.91
C ILE A 219 -12.21 12.18 -15.63
N VAL A 220 -11.22 11.91 -16.49
CA VAL A 220 -10.27 10.80 -16.30
C VAL A 220 -9.47 10.99 -15.02
N ALA A 221 -8.87 12.17 -14.82
CA ALA A 221 -8.12 12.53 -13.62
C ALA A 221 -8.91 12.29 -12.34
N ALA A 222 -10.13 12.84 -12.25
CA ALA A 222 -10.98 12.69 -11.08
C ALA A 222 -11.43 11.24 -10.88
N THR A 223 -11.74 10.51 -11.95
CA THR A 223 -12.15 9.09 -11.88
C THR A 223 -11.04 8.21 -11.33
N LEU A 224 -9.79 8.44 -11.73
CA LEU A 224 -8.62 7.72 -11.20
C LEU A 224 -8.51 7.94 -9.68
N LEU A 225 -8.64 9.19 -9.22
CA LEU A 225 -8.56 9.55 -7.79
C LEU A 225 -9.74 9.00 -6.98
N VAL A 226 -10.96 9.05 -7.52
CA VAL A 226 -12.15 8.44 -6.89
C VAL A 226 -11.97 6.94 -6.75
N THR A 227 -11.51 6.27 -7.81
CA THR A 227 -11.33 4.82 -7.79
C THR A 227 -10.26 4.42 -6.78
N LEU A 228 -9.12 5.11 -6.76
CA LEU A 228 -8.04 4.85 -5.82
C LEU A 228 -8.45 5.10 -4.35
N SER A 229 -9.12 6.22 -4.07
CA SER A 229 -9.62 6.53 -2.72
C SER A 229 -10.69 5.54 -2.26
N THR A 230 -11.57 5.10 -3.17
CA THR A 230 -12.55 4.04 -2.91
C THR A 230 -11.86 2.70 -2.61
N LEU A 231 -10.83 2.33 -3.36
CA LEU A 231 -10.03 1.13 -3.09
C LEU A 231 -9.37 1.18 -1.71
N ALA A 232 -8.77 2.31 -1.35
CA ALA A 232 -8.21 2.51 -0.02
C ALA A 232 -9.29 2.38 1.07
N LEU A 233 -10.48 2.96 0.85
CA LEU A 233 -11.61 2.83 1.77
C LEU A 233 -12.06 1.38 1.94
N VAL A 234 -12.20 0.64 0.83
CA VAL A 234 -12.55 -0.78 0.83
C VAL A 234 -11.50 -1.61 1.57
N GLU A 235 -10.21 -1.36 1.33
CA GLU A 235 -9.11 -2.02 2.03
C GLU A 235 -9.21 -1.84 3.55
N HIS A 236 -9.58 -0.65 4.02
CA HIS A 236 -9.78 -0.41 5.45
C HIS A 236 -10.98 -1.17 6.00
N TRP A 237 -12.10 -1.23 5.27
CA TRP A 237 -13.24 -2.06 5.66
C TRP A 237 -12.87 -3.55 5.75
N LEU A 238 -12.04 -4.05 4.85
CA LEU A 238 -11.57 -5.45 4.88
C LEU A 238 -10.73 -5.78 6.12
N MET A 239 -10.17 -4.80 6.82
CA MET A 239 -9.48 -5.04 8.10
C MET A 239 -10.43 -5.44 9.24
N ILE A 240 -11.73 -5.18 9.09
CA ILE A 240 -12.77 -5.52 10.08
C ILE A 240 -13.68 -6.63 9.60
N VAL A 241 -14.09 -6.58 8.33
CA VAL A 241 -15.05 -7.56 7.80
C VAL A 241 -14.35 -8.93 7.76
N PRO A 242 -14.98 -10.00 8.29
CA PRO A 242 -14.41 -11.34 8.28
C PRO A 242 -14.55 -11.99 6.89
N LEU A 243 -14.12 -11.31 5.84
CA LEU A 243 -13.95 -11.91 4.53
C LEU A 243 -12.64 -12.69 4.51
N PRO A 244 -12.54 -13.82 3.80
CA PRO A 244 -11.28 -14.51 3.65
C PRO A 244 -10.49 -13.87 2.51
N ASP A 245 -9.85 -12.73 2.74
CA ASP A 245 -9.06 -11.96 1.76
C ASP A 245 -7.94 -12.83 1.17
N ALA A 246 -7.39 -13.74 1.97
CA ALA A 246 -6.47 -14.79 1.53
C ALA A 246 -7.03 -15.65 0.37
N LYS A 247 -8.35 -15.79 0.20
CA LYS A 247 -8.95 -16.50 -0.94
C LYS A 247 -8.83 -15.71 -2.24
N LEU A 248 -8.94 -14.37 -2.19
CA LEU A 248 -8.78 -13.51 -3.37
C LEU A 248 -7.34 -13.56 -3.91
N TRP A 249 -6.37 -13.75 -3.01
CA TRP A 249 -4.94 -13.84 -3.32
C TRP A 249 -4.40 -15.27 -3.23
N ARG A 250 -5.27 -16.30 -3.15
CA ARG A 250 -4.88 -17.70 -2.90
C ARG A 250 -4.02 -18.29 -4.02
N TRP A 251 -4.18 -17.78 -5.23
CA TRP A 251 -3.35 -18.14 -6.37
C TRP A 251 -1.89 -17.66 -6.23
N MET A 252 -1.59 -16.75 -5.29
CA MET A 252 -0.25 -16.29 -4.94
C MET A 252 0.29 -16.86 -3.62
N LEU A 253 -0.57 -17.43 -2.76
CA LEU A 253 -0.18 -18.02 -1.48
C LEU A 253 0.32 -19.46 -1.67
N PRO A 254 1.36 -19.92 -0.94
CA PRO A 254 1.70 -21.34 -0.95
C PRO A 254 0.49 -22.14 -0.46
N ALA A 255 0.31 -23.36 -1.00
CA ALA A 255 -0.53 -24.33 -0.32
C ALA A 255 -0.02 -24.44 1.12
N SER A 256 -0.89 -24.30 2.12
CA SER A 256 -0.49 -24.57 3.49
C SER A 256 0.12 -25.97 3.49
N SER A 257 1.36 -26.10 3.97
CA SER A 257 1.87 -27.41 4.33
C SER A 257 0.97 -27.87 5.47
N GLY A 258 -0.01 -28.69 5.12
CA GLY A 258 -0.89 -29.32 6.09
C GLY A 258 0.00 -30.01 7.10
N SER A 259 0.01 -29.50 8.33
CA SER A 259 0.47 -30.28 9.46
C SER A 259 -0.53 -31.42 9.61
N THR A 260 -0.27 -32.53 8.94
CA THR A 260 -0.74 -33.85 9.38
C THR A 260 -0.08 -34.12 10.73
N SER A 261 -0.60 -33.48 11.77
CA SER A 261 -0.53 -34.02 13.12
C SER A 261 -1.38 -35.29 13.07
N LYS A 262 -0.71 -36.42 12.78
CA LYS A 262 -1.25 -37.74 13.08
C LYS A 262 -1.41 -37.79 14.60
N GLU A 263 -2.62 -37.48 15.04
CA GLU A 263 -3.09 -37.77 16.38
C GLU A 263 -3.15 -39.30 16.53
N SER A 264 -2.00 -39.91 16.85
CA SER A 264 -1.93 -41.29 17.31
C SER A 264 -2.55 -41.32 18.70
N LYS A 265 -3.86 -41.55 18.76
CA LYS A 265 -4.54 -41.99 19.97
C LYS A 265 -3.97 -43.36 20.36
N THR A 266 -2.96 -43.36 21.23
CA THR A 266 -2.62 -44.54 22.01
C THR A 266 -3.48 -44.48 23.27
N HIS A 267 -4.68 -45.06 23.20
CA HIS A 267 -5.42 -45.46 24.39
C HIS A 267 -4.63 -46.58 25.06
N GLY A 268 -4.28 -46.38 26.34
CA GLY A 268 -3.76 -47.44 27.17
C GLY A 268 -4.84 -48.48 27.48
N LEU A 269 -4.42 -49.75 27.45
CA LEU A 269 -4.73 -50.80 28.41
C LEU A 269 -3.48 -51.67 28.52
#